data_AF-A0AAN4ZER9-F1
#
_entry.id   AF-A0AAN4ZER9-F1
#
_cell.length_a   1.000
_cell.length_b   1.000
_cell.length_c   1.000
_cell.angle_alpha   90.00
_cell.angle_beta   90.00
_cell.angle_gamma   90.00
#
_symmetry.space_group_name_H-M   'P 1'
#
loop_
_entity.id
_entity.type
_entity.pdbx_description
1 polymer ?
#
loop_
_entity_poly.entity_id
_entity_poly.type
_entity_poly.pdbx_seq_one_letter_code
_entity_poly.pdbx_strand_id
1 'polypeptide(L)'
;EFRVLVLSAHGFAHAFSSIQELMFSMERAFACARPSSYHDRTISLIPLFLGQVGAVGLAFYYCVLLAVFDEVIVGCVITNVIDSIALLCLIITKLWTDKKKKQLLLSGLKAKYQVREAFEITQVMLPCCVISLILKTCAMAMVWMYGLHIFNEIYAYALAAGLYLVVSNSIEFLASMMLQIETVNCMICTVLFLMNHSKLRQVVFQ
;
A
#
# COMPACT_ATOMS: atom_id res chain seq x y z
N GLU A 1 14.04 -23.83 10.37
CA GLU A 1 14.68 -22.50 10.40
C GLU A 1 14.47 -21.69 9.13
N PHE A 2 15.00 -22.09 7.96
CA PHE A 2 14.84 -21.34 6.70
C PHE A 2 13.38 -21.00 6.34
N ARG A 3 12.44 -21.93 6.57
CA ARG A 3 11.00 -21.71 6.31
C ARG A 3 10.38 -20.60 7.16
N VAL A 4 10.74 -20.54 8.45
CA VAL A 4 10.26 -19.52 9.38
C VAL A 4 10.82 -18.15 9.01
N LEU A 5 12.08 -18.10 8.58
CA LEU A 5 12.71 -16.87 8.08
C LEU A 5 11.98 -16.34 6.84
N VAL A 6 11.70 -17.20 5.85
CA VAL A 6 10.98 -16.81 4.62
C VAL A 6 9.57 -16.32 4.93
N LEU A 7 8.84 -17.02 5.81
CA LEU A 7 7.50 -16.61 6.22
C LEU A 7 7.51 -15.28 6.97
N SER A 8 8.48 -15.07 7.86
CA SER A 8 8.64 -13.82 8.61
C SER A 8 9.00 -12.66 7.69
N ALA A 9 9.91 -12.87 6.73
CA ALA A 9 10.28 -11.86 5.74
C ALA A 9 9.12 -11.51 4.80
N HIS A 10 8.34 -12.50 4.38
CA HIS A 10 7.13 -12.28 3.59
C HIS A 10 6.07 -11.51 4.38
N GLY A 11 5.81 -11.91 5.63
CA GLY A 11 4.89 -11.21 6.52
C GLY A 11 5.31 -9.76 6.79
N PHE A 12 6.61 -9.53 6.98
CA PHE A 12 7.18 -8.18 7.10
C PHE A 12 6.91 -7.35 5.84
N ALA A 13 7.25 -7.88 4.66
CA ALA A 13 7.06 -7.19 3.39
C ALA A 13 5.58 -6.87 3.13
N HIS A 14 4.69 -7.83 3.44
CA HIS A 14 3.25 -7.66 3.34
C HIS A 14 2.75 -6.53 4.24
N ALA A 15 3.05 -6.59 5.55
CA ALA A 15 2.62 -5.58 6.51
C ALA A 15 3.18 -4.19 6.16
N PHE A 16 4.43 -4.11 5.73
CA PHE A 16 5.06 -2.88 5.30
C PHE A 16 4.38 -2.29 4.05
N SER A 17 4.10 -3.12 3.04
CA SER A 17 3.36 -2.71 1.84
C SER A 17 1.96 -2.16 2.18
N SER A 18 1.19 -2.83 3.03
CA SER A 18 -0.13 -2.38 3.50
C SER A 18 -0.09 -0.97 4.10
N ILE A 19 0.94 -0.67 4.90
CA ILE A 19 1.06 0.64 5.55
C ILE A 19 1.51 1.70 4.54
N GLN A 20 2.37 1.37 3.59
CA GLN A 20 2.75 2.29 2.52
C GLN A 20 1.55 2.69 1.67
N GLU A 21 0.69 1.73 1.30
CA GLU A 21 -0.56 2.01 0.60
C GLU A 21 -1.46 2.96 1.41
N LEU A 22 -1.59 2.72 2.72
CA LEU A 22 -2.33 3.61 3.62
C LEU A 22 -1.72 5.02 3.66
N MET A 23 -0.41 5.13 3.77
CA MET A 23 0.30 6.42 3.80
C MET A 23 0.10 7.19 2.51
N PHE A 24 0.22 6.54 1.34
CA PHE A 24 -0.06 7.17 0.05
C PHE A 24 -1.51 7.63 -0.03
N SER A 25 -2.45 6.81 0.45
CA SER A 25 -3.87 7.15 0.49
C SER A 25 -4.14 8.40 1.32
N MET A 26 -3.55 8.47 2.52
CA MET A 26 -3.66 9.64 3.41
C MET A 26 -3.00 10.87 2.80
N GLU A 27 -1.81 10.73 2.24
CA GLU A 27 -1.07 11.83 1.61
C GLU A 27 -1.88 12.42 0.46
N ARG A 28 -2.46 11.58 -0.41
CA ARG A 28 -3.38 12.03 -1.47
C ARG A 28 -4.61 12.72 -0.88
N ALA A 29 -5.20 12.20 0.19
CA ALA A 29 -6.32 12.84 0.88
C ALA A 29 -5.94 14.25 1.38
N PHE A 30 -4.75 14.42 1.96
CA PHE A 30 -4.24 15.72 2.42
C PHE A 30 -3.94 16.68 1.26
N ALA A 31 -3.30 16.22 0.20
CA ALA A 31 -3.01 17.01 -1.00
C ALA A 31 -4.31 17.56 -1.62
N CYS A 32 -5.34 16.73 -1.66
CA CYS A 32 -6.68 17.09 -2.07
C CYS A 32 -7.33 18.11 -1.10
N ALA A 33 -7.27 17.85 0.21
CA ALA A 33 -7.86 18.69 1.27
C ALA A 33 -7.35 20.13 1.24
N ARG A 34 -6.03 20.32 1.18
CA ARG A 34 -5.35 21.62 1.31
C ARG A 34 -4.33 21.86 0.19
N PRO A 35 -4.79 22.07 -1.06
CA PRO A 35 -3.88 22.17 -2.22
C PRO A 35 -2.91 23.36 -2.12
N SER A 36 -3.34 24.47 -1.51
CA SER A 36 -2.50 25.66 -1.32
C SER A 36 -1.32 25.42 -0.36
N SER A 37 -1.52 24.67 0.71
CA SER A 37 -0.51 24.40 1.75
C SER A 37 0.32 23.15 1.49
N TYR A 38 -0.15 22.24 0.62
CA TYR A 38 0.52 20.95 0.36
C TYR A 38 1.95 21.10 -0.21
N HIS A 39 2.28 22.22 -0.84
CA HIS A 39 3.63 22.46 -1.36
C HIS A 39 4.67 22.82 -0.30
N ASP A 40 4.26 23.16 0.91
CA ASP A 40 5.19 23.38 2.01
C ASP A 40 5.86 22.06 2.36
N ARG A 41 7.13 21.95 1.93
CA ARG A 41 7.96 20.73 2.00
C ARG A 41 7.96 20.11 3.39
N THR A 42 7.93 20.94 4.43
CA THR A 42 7.93 20.51 5.83
C THR A 42 6.64 19.81 6.23
N ILE A 43 5.49 20.27 5.73
CA ILE A 43 4.17 19.75 6.09
C ILE A 43 3.95 18.37 5.47
N SER A 44 4.51 18.09 4.29
CA SER A 44 4.39 16.78 3.65
C SER A 44 5.45 15.77 4.10
N LEU A 45 6.67 16.20 4.42
CA LEU A 45 7.75 15.27 4.81
C LEU A 45 7.56 14.68 6.20
N ILE A 46 7.10 15.46 7.19
CA ILE A 46 7.00 14.98 8.57
C ILE A 46 6.00 13.82 8.71
N PRO A 47 4.74 13.92 8.24
CA PRO A 47 3.78 12.82 8.32
C PRO A 47 4.25 11.58 7.58
N LEU A 48 4.96 11.76 6.47
CA LEU A 48 5.45 10.66 5.66
C LEU A 48 6.64 9.96 6.33
N PHE A 49 7.57 10.71 6.93
CA PHE A 49 8.65 10.14 7.73
C PHE A 49 8.13 9.40 8.96
N LEU A 50 7.21 10.01 9.72
CA LEU A 50 6.58 9.38 10.87
C LEU A 50 5.78 8.14 10.47
N GLY A 51 5.05 8.20 9.35
CA GLY A 51 4.36 7.07 8.78
C GLY A 51 5.32 5.93 8.44
N GLN A 52 6.48 6.24 7.84
CA GLN A 52 7.48 5.24 7.47
C GLN A 52 8.10 4.56 8.70
N VAL A 53 8.42 5.32 9.74
CA VAL A 53 8.92 4.77 11.01
C VAL A 53 7.83 3.91 11.67
N GLY A 54 6.59 4.38 11.69
CA GLY A 54 5.44 3.60 12.15
C GLY A 54 5.23 2.31 11.35
N ALA A 55 5.46 2.36 10.03
CA ALA A 55 5.36 1.21 9.14
C ALA A 55 6.37 0.12 9.49
N VAL A 56 7.63 0.51 9.69
CA VAL A 56 8.69 -0.41 10.12
C VAL A 56 8.37 -0.98 11.51
N GLY A 57 7.92 -0.14 12.43
CA GLY A 57 7.55 -0.57 13.79
C GLY A 57 6.42 -1.60 13.81
N LEU A 58 5.36 -1.38 13.02
CA LEU A 58 4.24 -2.31 12.95
C LEU A 58 4.59 -3.60 12.20
N ALA A 59 5.40 -3.52 11.14
CA ALA A 59 5.92 -4.70 10.45
C ALA A 59 6.80 -5.55 11.38
N PHE A 60 7.61 -4.91 12.23
CA PHE A 60 8.37 -5.62 13.27
C PHE A 60 7.46 -6.24 14.32
N TYR A 61 6.42 -5.52 14.77
CA TYR A 61 5.42 -6.06 15.69
C TYR A 61 4.70 -7.29 15.12
N TYR A 62 4.38 -7.28 13.82
CA TYR A 62 3.84 -8.44 13.12
C TYR A 62 4.81 -9.63 13.15
N CYS A 63 6.10 -9.41 12.90
CA CYS A 63 7.12 -10.47 13.03
C CYS A 63 7.20 -11.03 14.45
N VAL A 64 7.07 -10.19 15.49
CA VAL A 64 7.06 -10.64 16.89
C VAL A 64 5.82 -11.49 17.19
N LEU A 65 4.64 -11.07 16.73
CA LEU A 65 3.40 -11.86 16.87
C LEU A 65 3.56 -13.26 16.25
N LEU A 66 4.16 -13.32 15.06
CA LEU A 66 4.37 -14.58 14.35
C LEU A 66 5.46 -15.46 15.00
N ALA A 67 6.61 -14.88 15.36
CA ALA A 67 7.78 -15.65 15.78
C ALA A 67 7.79 -16.00 17.28
N VAL A 68 7.15 -15.19 18.12
CA VAL A 68 7.21 -15.34 19.59
C VAL A 68 5.88 -15.84 20.15
N PHE A 69 4.76 -15.30 19.67
CA PHE A 69 3.44 -15.59 20.24
C PHE A 69 2.66 -16.65 19.47
N ASP A 70 3.07 -17.00 18.24
CA ASP A 70 2.36 -17.91 17.33
C ASP A 70 0.91 -17.46 17.02
N GLU A 71 0.63 -16.16 17.19
CA GLU A 71 -0.70 -15.55 17.04
C GLU A 71 -0.92 -15.10 15.59
N VAL A 72 -0.79 -16.04 14.65
CA VAL A 72 -0.83 -15.76 13.21
C VAL A 72 -2.16 -15.13 12.79
N ILE A 73 -3.28 -15.59 13.35
CA ILE A 73 -4.62 -15.07 13.06
C ILE A 73 -4.74 -13.60 13.43
N VAL A 74 -4.22 -13.20 14.60
CA VAL A 74 -4.27 -11.80 15.06
C VAL A 74 -3.49 -10.91 14.10
N GLY A 75 -2.29 -11.34 13.69
CA GLY A 75 -1.49 -10.65 12.68
C GLY A 75 -2.28 -10.45 11.38
N CYS A 76 -2.93 -11.50 10.87
CA CYS A 76 -3.74 -11.43 9.65
C CYS A 76 -4.94 -10.48 9.76
N VAL A 77 -5.62 -10.44 10.91
CA VAL A 77 -6.73 -9.50 11.13
C VAL A 77 -6.21 -8.06 11.07
N ILE A 78 -5.08 -7.77 11.72
CA ILE A 78 -4.50 -6.42 11.74
C ILE A 78 -4.15 -5.95 10.32
N THR A 79 -3.46 -6.78 9.52
CA THR A 79 -3.07 -6.39 8.15
C THR A 79 -4.28 -6.19 7.23
N ASN A 80 -5.28 -7.08 7.29
CA ASN A 80 -6.51 -6.94 6.52
C ASN A 80 -7.29 -5.67 6.87
N VAL A 81 -7.34 -5.30 8.16
CA VAL A 81 -7.97 -4.05 8.62
C VAL A 81 -7.24 -2.85 8.03
N ILE A 82 -5.91 -2.86 8.03
CA ILE A 82 -5.10 -1.76 7.46
C ILE A 82 -5.34 -1.62 5.96
N ASP A 83 -5.27 -2.73 5.21
CA ASP A 83 -5.53 -2.71 3.76
C ASP A 83 -6.96 -2.21 3.46
N SER A 84 -7.95 -2.61 4.27
CA SER A 84 -9.34 -2.15 4.15
C SER A 84 -9.47 -0.65 4.42
N ILE A 85 -8.79 -0.13 5.44
CA ILE A 85 -8.77 1.31 5.75
C ILE A 85 -8.08 2.09 4.63
N ALA A 86 -6.99 1.57 4.05
CA ALA A 86 -6.28 2.19 2.94
C ALA A 86 -7.21 2.32 1.71
N LEU A 87 -7.88 1.23 1.33
CA LEU A 87 -8.84 1.23 0.23
C LEU A 87 -10.00 2.20 0.50
N LEU A 88 -10.56 2.19 1.71
CA LEU A 88 -11.64 3.10 2.09
C LEU A 88 -11.20 4.57 1.99
N CYS A 89 -9.98 4.87 2.45
CA CYS A 89 -9.38 6.21 2.37
C CYS A 89 -9.26 6.67 0.90
N LEU A 90 -8.84 5.80 -0.01
CA LEU A 90 -8.76 6.12 -1.45
C LEU A 90 -10.14 6.32 -2.08
N ILE A 91 -11.11 5.48 -1.75
CA ILE A 91 -12.49 5.62 -2.24
C ILE A 91 -13.05 6.96 -1.80
N ILE A 92 -12.92 7.31 -0.51
CA ILE A 92 -13.36 8.60 0.03
C ILE A 92 -12.64 9.76 -0.69
N THR A 93 -11.33 9.66 -0.86
CA THR A 93 -10.51 10.67 -1.53
C THR A 93 -10.96 10.87 -2.98
N LYS A 94 -11.21 9.79 -3.72
CA LYS A 94 -11.73 9.84 -5.09
C LYS A 94 -13.08 10.53 -5.15
N LEU A 95 -14.05 10.08 -4.34
CA LEU A 95 -15.39 10.66 -4.30
C LEU A 95 -15.35 12.16 -3.95
N TRP A 96 -14.50 12.53 -3.00
CA TRP A 96 -14.33 13.92 -2.59
C TRP A 96 -13.70 14.76 -3.71
N THR A 97 -12.67 14.23 -4.38
CA THR A 97 -11.99 14.90 -5.49
C THR A 97 -12.92 15.08 -6.69
N ASP A 98 -13.74 14.08 -7.01
CA ASP A 98 -14.78 14.16 -8.06
C ASP A 98 -15.80 15.28 -7.78
N LYS A 99 -16.24 15.41 -6.53
CA LYS A 99 -17.14 16.51 -6.13
C LYS A 99 -16.44 17.87 -6.25
N LYS A 100 -15.19 17.96 -5.78
CA LYS A 100 -14.42 19.21 -5.80
C LYS A 100 -14.06 19.65 -7.21
N LYS A 101 -13.87 18.72 -8.15
CA LYS A 101 -13.62 18.99 -9.58
C LYS A 101 -14.67 19.90 -10.20
N LYS A 102 -15.94 19.75 -9.82
CA LYS A 102 -17.04 20.63 -10.29
C LYS A 102 -16.90 22.06 -9.76
N GLN A 103 -16.46 22.23 -8.52
CA GLN A 103 -16.28 23.54 -7.87
C GLN A 103 -15.02 24.27 -8.36
N LEU A 104 -14.04 23.54 -8.88
CA LEU A 104 -12.77 24.11 -9.35
C LEU A 104 -12.90 25.01 -10.57
N LEU A 105 -14.01 24.99 -11.32
CA LEU A 105 -14.21 25.87 -12.47
C LEU A 105 -14.00 27.35 -12.11
N LEU A 106 -14.34 27.74 -10.88
CA LEU A 106 -14.22 29.10 -10.35
C LEU A 106 -12.88 29.38 -9.63
N SER A 107 -12.02 28.38 -9.46
CA SER A 107 -10.74 28.52 -8.74
C SER A 107 -9.60 28.98 -9.64
N GLY A 108 -8.54 29.52 -9.04
CA GLY A 108 -7.31 29.93 -9.75
C GLY A 108 -6.59 28.75 -10.43
N LEU A 109 -5.81 29.06 -11.48
CA LEU A 109 -5.11 28.06 -12.31
C LEU A 109 -4.24 27.10 -11.49
N LYS A 110 -3.52 27.61 -10.48
CA LYS A 110 -2.65 26.80 -9.62
C LYS A 110 -3.42 25.70 -8.89
N ALA A 111 -4.55 26.05 -8.27
CA ALA A 111 -5.40 25.08 -7.56
C ALA A 111 -6.03 24.07 -8.51
N LYS A 112 -6.41 24.49 -9.73
CA LYS A 112 -6.92 23.60 -10.79
C LYS A 112 -5.89 22.54 -11.17
N TYR A 113 -4.64 22.94 -11.39
CA TYR A 113 -3.56 22.01 -11.75
C TYR A 113 -3.31 20.98 -10.65
N GLN A 114 -3.20 21.43 -9.40
CA GLN A 114 -2.90 20.56 -8.26
C GLN A 114 -3.97 19.51 -8.02
N VAL A 115 -5.25 19.90 -8.06
CA VAL A 115 -6.33 18.92 -7.86
C VAL A 115 -6.46 17.98 -9.07
N ARG A 116 -6.14 18.45 -10.28
CA ARG A 116 -6.09 17.59 -11.46
C ARG A 116 -4.98 16.54 -11.35
N GLU A 117 -3.79 16.92 -10.94
CA GLU A 117 -2.68 16.00 -10.69
C GLU A 117 -3.03 14.96 -9.62
N ALA A 118 -3.58 15.40 -8.48
CA ALA A 118 -4.01 14.50 -7.41
C ALA A 118 -5.11 13.53 -7.87
N PHE A 119 -6.04 14.01 -8.70
CA PHE A 119 -7.10 13.19 -9.30
C PHE A 119 -6.54 12.11 -10.25
N GLU A 120 -5.68 12.49 -11.19
CA GLU A 120 -5.08 11.57 -12.17
C GLU A 120 -4.27 10.48 -11.46
N ILE A 121 -3.50 10.84 -10.42
CA ILE A 121 -2.76 9.86 -9.61
C ILE A 121 -3.72 8.94 -8.84
N THR A 122 -4.73 9.49 -8.17
CA THR A 122 -5.71 8.69 -7.41
C THR A 122 -6.48 7.72 -8.32
N GLN A 123 -6.77 8.12 -9.56
CA GLN A 123 -7.46 7.29 -10.54
C GLN A 123 -6.64 6.05 -10.93
N VAL A 124 -5.31 6.17 -11.00
CA VAL A 124 -4.39 5.05 -11.28
C VAL A 124 -4.11 4.23 -10.02
N MET A 125 -4.01 4.87 -8.86
CA MET A 125 -3.74 4.18 -7.58
C MET A 125 -4.90 3.29 -7.14
N LEU A 126 -6.15 3.71 -7.32
CA LEU A 126 -7.32 2.95 -6.86
C LEU A 126 -7.37 1.50 -7.42
N PRO A 127 -7.31 1.26 -8.75
CA PRO A 127 -7.29 -0.11 -9.25
C PRO A 127 -6.05 -0.88 -8.78
N CYS A 128 -4.90 -0.22 -8.59
CA CYS A 128 -3.71 -0.86 -8.02
C CYS A 128 -3.97 -1.37 -6.59
N CYS A 129 -4.55 -0.54 -5.72
CA CYS A 129 -4.89 -0.94 -4.35
C CYS A 129 -5.98 -2.02 -4.30
N VAL A 130 -6.96 -2.00 -5.22
CA VAL A 130 -7.97 -3.07 -5.32
C VAL A 130 -7.31 -4.40 -5.71
N ILE A 131 -6.44 -4.40 -6.72
CA ILE A 131 -5.72 -5.60 -7.16
C ILE A 131 -4.80 -6.09 -6.04
N SER A 132 -4.05 -5.19 -5.39
CA SER A 132 -3.20 -5.51 -4.24
C SER A 132 -4.00 -6.17 -3.12
N LEU A 133 -5.13 -5.58 -2.71
CA LEU A 133 -5.99 -6.16 -1.67
C LEU A 133 -6.50 -7.56 -2.06
N ILE A 134 -6.90 -7.77 -3.32
CA ILE A 134 -7.34 -9.09 -3.80
C ILE A 134 -6.18 -10.09 -3.71
N LEU A 135 -4.99 -9.73 -4.19
CA LEU A 135 -3.81 -10.61 -4.16
C LEU A 135 -3.39 -10.94 -2.72
N LYS A 136 -3.35 -9.94 -1.84
CA LYS A 136 -3.07 -10.08 -0.40
C LYS A 136 -4.11 -10.98 0.27
N THR A 137 -5.40 -10.78 0.00
CA THR A 137 -6.49 -11.61 0.54
C THR A 137 -6.36 -13.06 0.07
N CYS A 138 -6.06 -13.28 -1.21
CA CYS A 138 -5.83 -14.63 -1.76
C CYS A 138 -4.61 -15.31 -1.11
N ALA A 139 -3.51 -14.59 -0.91
CA ALA A 139 -2.33 -15.11 -0.22
C ALA A 139 -2.66 -15.45 1.25
N MET A 140 -3.44 -14.60 1.91
CA MET A 140 -3.85 -14.77 3.29
C MET A 140 -4.90 -15.87 3.48
N ALA A 141 -5.68 -16.22 2.47
CA ALA A 141 -6.66 -17.31 2.55
C ALA A 141 -5.98 -18.63 2.97
N MET A 142 -4.76 -18.88 2.50
CA MET A 142 -3.96 -20.03 2.93
C MET A 142 -3.61 -19.99 4.42
N VAL A 143 -3.26 -18.80 4.91
CA VAL A 143 -2.90 -18.57 6.32
C VAL A 143 -4.13 -18.73 7.22
N TRP A 144 -5.30 -18.27 6.77
CA TRP A 144 -6.58 -18.49 7.45
C TRP A 144 -6.94 -19.97 7.52
N MET A 145 -6.78 -20.71 6.43
CA MET A 145 -7.02 -22.16 6.42
C MET A 145 -6.08 -22.91 7.37
N TYR A 146 -4.83 -22.46 7.49
CA TYR A 146 -3.87 -23.00 8.45
C TYR A 146 -4.28 -22.69 9.90
N GLY A 147 -4.50 -21.42 10.24
CA GLY A 147 -4.80 -21.02 11.62
C GLY A 147 -6.20 -21.45 12.11
N LEU A 148 -7.14 -21.74 11.21
CA LEU A 148 -8.44 -22.34 11.55
C LEU A 148 -8.39 -23.88 11.62
N HIS A 149 -7.23 -24.50 11.42
CA HIS A 149 -7.04 -25.95 11.39
C HIS A 149 -8.00 -26.70 10.44
N ILE A 150 -8.37 -26.07 9.32
CA ILE A 150 -9.30 -26.67 8.34
C ILE A 150 -8.62 -27.82 7.58
N PHE A 151 -7.31 -27.71 7.34
CA PHE A 151 -6.50 -28.72 6.66
C PHE A 151 -5.40 -29.26 7.56
N ASN A 152 -5.03 -30.52 7.34
CA ASN A 152 -3.84 -31.10 7.96
C ASN A 152 -2.59 -30.34 7.50
N GLU A 153 -1.69 -30.02 8.42
CA GLU A 153 -0.55 -29.10 8.24
C GLU A 153 0.32 -29.46 7.02
N ILE A 154 0.47 -30.76 6.75
CA ILE A 154 1.24 -31.30 5.62
C ILE A 154 0.63 -30.87 4.28
N TYR A 155 -0.70 -30.89 4.16
CA TYR A 155 -1.39 -30.52 2.92
C TYR A 155 -1.54 -29.01 2.78
N ALA A 156 -1.72 -28.27 3.89
CA ALA A 156 -1.83 -26.81 3.86
C ALA A 156 -0.60 -26.15 3.22
N TYR A 157 0.60 -26.64 3.54
CA TYR A 157 1.85 -26.16 2.94
C TYR A 157 1.97 -26.52 1.46
N ALA A 158 1.62 -27.76 1.07
CA ALA A 158 1.66 -28.19 -0.31
C ALA A 158 0.66 -27.42 -1.19
N LEU A 159 -0.53 -27.13 -0.66
CA LEU A 159 -1.53 -26.28 -1.30
C LEU A 159 -1.05 -24.83 -1.40
N ALA A 160 -0.39 -24.29 -0.39
CA ALA A 160 0.11 -22.91 -0.40
C ALA A 160 1.23 -22.76 -1.43
N ALA A 161 2.18 -23.69 -1.45
CA ALA A 161 3.24 -23.74 -2.45
C ALA A 161 2.69 -23.99 -3.87
N GLY A 162 1.69 -24.86 -4.00
CA GLY A 162 1.02 -25.15 -5.27
C GLY A 162 0.24 -23.96 -5.81
N LEU A 163 -0.53 -23.26 -4.97
CA LEU A 163 -1.21 -22.01 -5.34
C LEU A 163 -0.21 -20.93 -5.71
N TYR A 164 0.88 -20.80 -4.96
CA TYR A 164 1.96 -19.86 -5.30
C TYR A 164 2.55 -20.18 -6.69
N LEU A 165 2.78 -21.46 -7.01
CA LEU A 165 3.26 -21.90 -8.32
C LEU A 165 2.23 -21.73 -9.44
N VAL A 166 0.96 -22.03 -9.20
CA VAL A 166 -0.12 -21.88 -10.19
C VAL A 166 -0.39 -20.41 -10.48
N VAL A 167 -0.40 -19.56 -9.46
CA VAL A 167 -0.50 -18.10 -9.60
C VAL A 167 0.75 -17.56 -10.30
N SER A 168 1.94 -18.04 -9.95
CA SER A 168 3.20 -17.68 -10.62
C SER A 168 3.21 -18.06 -12.10
N ASN A 169 2.69 -19.24 -12.45
CA ASN A 169 2.66 -19.76 -13.83
C ASN A 169 1.52 -19.15 -14.66
N SER A 170 0.37 -18.84 -14.04
CA SER A 170 -0.75 -18.18 -14.72
C SER A 170 -0.47 -16.69 -14.96
N ILE A 171 0.54 -16.14 -14.29
CA ILE A 171 0.87 -14.72 -14.27
C ILE A 171 2.40 -14.53 -14.48
N GLU A 172 3.01 -15.32 -15.39
CA GLU A 172 4.46 -15.23 -15.67
C GLU A 172 4.92 -13.82 -16.09
N PHE A 173 4.01 -13.01 -16.65
CA PHE A 173 4.29 -11.63 -17.05
C PHE A 173 3.91 -10.55 -16.02
N LEU A 174 2.86 -10.76 -15.20
CA LEU A 174 2.39 -9.76 -14.24
C LEU A 174 2.93 -9.96 -12.82
N ALA A 175 3.20 -11.20 -12.37
CA ALA A 175 3.55 -11.49 -10.96
C ALA A 175 5.04 -11.36 -10.67
N SER A 176 5.92 -11.66 -11.64
CA SER A 176 7.37 -11.42 -11.50
C SER A 176 7.70 -9.92 -11.55
N MET A 177 6.94 -9.14 -12.35
CA MET A 177 6.90 -7.69 -12.23
C MET A 177 6.29 -7.30 -10.89
N MET A 178 5.00 -7.55 -10.62
CA MET A 178 4.28 -6.97 -9.47
C MET A 178 4.87 -7.27 -8.09
N LEU A 179 5.37 -8.47 -7.76
CA LEU A 179 5.80 -8.73 -6.38
C LEU A 179 7.14 -8.06 -6.02
N GLN A 180 8.07 -8.01 -6.98
CA GLN A 180 9.33 -7.26 -6.80
C GLN A 180 9.10 -5.76 -7.01
N ILE A 181 8.25 -5.37 -7.96
CA ILE A 181 7.91 -3.98 -8.25
C ILE A 181 7.05 -3.35 -7.17
N GLU A 182 6.11 -4.03 -6.53
CA GLU A 182 5.23 -3.35 -5.59
C GLU A 182 5.98 -2.94 -4.33
N THR A 183 6.81 -3.82 -3.77
CA THR A 183 7.63 -3.50 -2.59
C THR A 183 8.85 -2.62 -2.94
N VAL A 184 9.56 -2.92 -4.03
CA VAL A 184 10.75 -2.16 -4.44
C VAL A 184 10.37 -0.87 -5.16
N ASN A 185 9.36 -0.83 -6.04
CA ASN A 185 8.83 0.43 -6.60
C ASN A 185 7.96 1.20 -5.62
N CYS A 186 7.26 0.66 -4.61
CA CYS A 186 6.71 1.55 -3.58
C CYS A 186 7.83 2.21 -2.80
N MET A 187 8.87 1.48 -2.37
CA MET A 187 10.02 2.09 -1.70
C MET A 187 10.77 3.10 -2.61
N ILE A 188 11.10 2.71 -3.84
CA ILE A 188 11.82 3.54 -4.82
C ILE A 188 10.94 4.69 -5.33
N CYS A 189 9.66 4.51 -5.63
CA CYS A 189 8.75 5.61 -5.97
C CYS A 189 8.55 6.51 -4.76
N THR A 190 8.38 6.01 -3.53
CA THR A 190 8.30 6.88 -2.35
C THR A 190 9.57 7.72 -2.25
N VAL A 191 10.76 7.11 -2.30
CA VAL A 191 12.03 7.81 -2.14
C VAL A 191 12.36 8.72 -3.34
N LEU A 192 12.23 8.26 -4.59
CA LEU A 192 12.52 9.03 -5.81
C LEU A 192 11.46 10.09 -6.10
N PHE A 193 10.17 9.82 -5.88
CA PHE A 193 9.12 10.84 -5.99
C PHE A 193 9.41 11.94 -4.97
N LEU A 194 9.78 11.60 -3.73
CA LEU A 194 10.17 12.59 -2.71
C LEU A 194 11.45 13.35 -3.05
N MET A 195 12.44 12.71 -3.68
CA MET A 195 13.71 13.33 -4.06
C MET A 195 13.61 14.20 -5.33
N ASN A 196 12.78 13.84 -6.33
CA ASN A 196 12.69 14.52 -7.62
C ASN A 196 11.48 15.47 -7.77
N HIS A 197 10.53 15.52 -6.81
CA HIS A 197 9.38 16.44 -6.89
C HIS A 197 9.76 17.93 -6.94
N SER A 198 11.00 18.30 -6.59
CA SER A 198 11.52 19.67 -6.74
C SER A 198 11.78 20.05 -8.19
N LYS A 199 12.22 19.10 -9.03
CA LYS A 199 12.54 19.33 -10.44
C LYS A 199 11.28 19.42 -11.32
N LEU A 200 10.25 18.64 -11.02
CA LEU A 200 8.93 18.77 -11.66
C LEU A 200 8.24 20.10 -11.34
N ARG A 201 8.51 20.68 -10.16
CA ARG A 201 8.02 22.01 -9.78
C ARG A 201 8.70 23.15 -10.55
N GLN A 202 9.97 23.02 -10.93
CA GLN A 202 10.70 24.08 -11.64
C GLN A 202 10.23 24.26 -13.09
N VAL A 203 9.69 23.22 -13.73
CA VAL A 203 9.18 23.27 -15.11
C VAL A 203 7.85 24.04 -15.21
N VAL A 204 7.13 24.22 -14.10
CA VAL A 204 5.82 24.92 -14.07
C VAL A 204 5.95 26.42 -13.70
N PHE A 205 7.11 26.83 -13.17
CA PHE A 205 7.40 28.23 -12.81
C PHE A 205 8.38 28.93 -13.77
N GLN A 206 8.72 28.29 -14.89
CA GLN A 206 9.30 28.94 -16.07
C GLN A 206 8.19 29.19 -17.08
#